data_AF-A0A222P442-F1
#
_entry.id   AF-A0A222P442-F1
#
_cell.length_a   1.000
_cell.length_b   1.000
_cell.length_c   1.000
_cell.angle_alpha   90.00
_cell.angle_beta   90.00
_cell.angle_gamma   90.00
#
_symmetry.space_group_name_H-M   'P 1'
#
loop_
_entity.id
_entity.type
_entity.pdbx_description
1 polymer ?
#
loop_
_entity_poly.entity_id
_entity_poly.type
_entity_poly.pdbx_seq_one_letter_code
_entity_poly.pdbx_strand_id
1 'polypeptide(L)'
;MLFVKNLKFVSLLLLLSAFLQANIAVANTASGKEMKNSVIKFARVAYQKIKDNHSLTPQERLYQLSMPLLAVAALKEVNDYKKILADMEQILNDKSALSQIEKPWQLWMMGRMALASKLIGDTEKLKLIQEMLTTQLFENDKKDVITGWAFAYLASLDEESYQKCREKLFEYSKLERINYHNNPEKEASSFVWTLVMNLYASANAGKEDYINFLTELTELTDKKTLKDTSLLVPESDYRQWLVSLQRYSFVLMDDQNSLDELKAINSPEVDSFDSMLGWANTLMIPNITTIKNAVNPNRFYSKELGVNKDSHLITSIQLGDL
;
A
#
# COMPACT_ATOMS: atom_id res chain seq x y z
N MET A 1 -15.84 41.22 -35.55
CA MET A 1 -16.08 39.76 -35.63
C MET A 1 -15.12 38.90 -34.76
N LEU A 2 -14.40 39.49 -33.79
CA LEU A 2 -13.44 38.79 -32.91
C LEU A 2 -13.95 38.54 -31.47
N PHE A 3 -15.05 39.19 -31.06
CA PHE A 3 -15.58 39.09 -29.69
C PHE A 3 -16.42 37.83 -29.42
N VAL A 4 -16.99 37.21 -30.46
CA VAL A 4 -17.89 36.03 -30.31
C VAL A 4 -17.10 34.71 -30.19
N LYS A 5 -15.82 34.68 -30.59
CA LYS A 5 -14.97 33.48 -30.46
C LYS A 5 -14.43 33.28 -29.04
N ASN A 6 -14.18 34.35 -28.29
CA ASN A 6 -13.69 34.25 -26.91
C ASN A 6 -14.80 33.91 -25.90
N LEU A 7 -16.06 34.30 -26.15
CA LEU A 7 -17.16 33.96 -25.24
C LEU A 7 -17.40 32.44 -25.18
N LYS A 8 -17.35 31.74 -26.33
CA LYS A 8 -17.52 30.27 -26.37
C LYS A 8 -16.39 29.53 -25.65
N PHE A 9 -15.17 30.06 -25.70
CA PHE A 9 -14.01 29.45 -25.04
C PHE A 9 -14.07 29.63 -23.51
N VAL A 10 -14.46 30.81 -23.04
CA VAL A 10 -14.66 31.08 -21.61
C VAL A 10 -15.87 30.29 -21.06
N SER A 11 -16.95 30.16 -21.82
CA SER A 11 -18.09 29.30 -21.44
C SER A 11 -17.72 27.82 -21.40
N LEU A 12 -16.87 27.33 -22.31
CA LEU A 12 -16.38 25.95 -22.31
C LEU A 12 -15.44 25.68 -21.13
N LEU A 13 -14.56 26.63 -20.78
CA LEU A 13 -13.69 26.57 -19.60
C LEU A 13 -14.47 26.64 -18.29
N LEU A 14 -15.52 27.46 -18.22
CA LEU A 14 -16.41 27.53 -17.06
C LEU A 14 -17.31 26.29 -16.93
N LEU A 15 -17.72 25.68 -18.04
CA LEU A 15 -18.42 24.39 -18.04
C LEU A 15 -17.49 23.25 -17.63
N LEU A 16 -16.23 23.23 -18.08
CA LEU A 16 -15.23 22.25 -17.64
C LEU A 16 -14.88 22.44 -16.15
N SER A 17 -14.72 23.67 -15.67
CA SER A 17 -14.43 23.93 -14.26
C SER A 17 -15.62 23.60 -13.37
N ALA A 18 -16.85 23.87 -13.82
CA ALA A 18 -18.07 23.45 -13.12
C ALA A 18 -18.27 21.93 -13.16
N PHE A 19 -17.87 21.25 -14.25
CA PHE A 19 -17.90 19.79 -14.36
C PHE A 19 -16.84 19.14 -13.44
N LEU A 20 -15.63 19.68 -13.38
CA LEU A 20 -14.58 19.27 -12.44
C LEU A 20 -14.99 19.56 -10.99
N GLN A 21 -15.53 20.73 -10.68
CA GLN A 21 -16.00 21.06 -9.34
C GLN A 21 -17.23 20.23 -8.92
N ALA A 22 -18.12 19.88 -9.86
CA ALA A 22 -19.21 18.96 -9.62
C ALA A 22 -18.70 17.53 -9.36
N ASN A 23 -17.67 17.07 -10.08
CA ASN A 23 -17.05 15.76 -9.83
C ASN A 23 -16.25 15.73 -8.51
N ILE A 24 -15.61 16.84 -8.12
CA ILE A 24 -14.93 17.00 -6.82
C ILE A 24 -15.95 17.09 -5.66
N ALA A 25 -17.10 17.74 -5.89
CA ALA A 25 -18.19 17.78 -4.92
C ALA A 25 -18.88 16.42 -4.80
N VAL A 26 -19.11 15.69 -5.91
CA VAL A 26 -19.65 14.33 -5.93
C VAL A 26 -18.65 13.34 -5.33
N ALA A 27 -17.36 13.49 -5.55
CA ALA A 27 -16.31 12.75 -4.84
C ALA A 27 -16.35 12.94 -3.31
N ASN A 28 -16.63 14.16 -2.86
CA ASN A 28 -16.74 14.52 -1.44
C ASN A 28 -18.13 14.20 -0.84
N THR A 29 -19.13 13.85 -1.66
CA THR A 29 -20.52 13.61 -1.21
C THR A 29 -21.11 12.27 -1.63
N ALA A 30 -20.42 11.47 -2.45
CA ALA A 30 -20.85 10.15 -2.88
C ALA A 30 -20.66 9.16 -1.71
N SER A 31 -21.71 9.10 -0.90
CA SER A 31 -22.01 7.98 0.00
C SER A 31 -21.60 6.64 -0.63
N GLY A 32 -20.94 5.78 0.15
CA GLY A 32 -20.09 4.67 -0.32
C GLY A 32 -20.69 3.65 -1.31
N LYS A 33 -21.99 3.71 -1.63
CA LYS A 33 -22.64 2.83 -2.61
C LYS A 33 -22.43 3.25 -4.07
N GLU A 34 -22.49 4.54 -4.39
CA GLU A 34 -22.27 5.04 -5.76
C GLU A 34 -20.79 4.95 -6.14
N MET A 35 -19.91 5.20 -5.17
CA MET A 35 -18.48 5.02 -5.30
C MET A 35 -18.12 3.56 -5.56
N LYS A 36 -18.61 2.62 -4.73
CA LYS A 36 -18.37 1.17 -4.93
C LYS A 36 -18.70 0.71 -6.36
N ASN A 37 -19.86 1.12 -6.90
CA ASN A 37 -20.27 0.74 -8.27
C ASN A 37 -19.31 1.28 -9.34
N SER A 38 -18.77 2.49 -9.17
CA SER A 38 -17.82 3.10 -10.10
C SER A 38 -16.49 2.35 -10.13
N VAL A 39 -15.99 1.95 -8.96
CA VAL A 39 -14.75 1.14 -8.84
C VAL A 39 -14.90 -0.22 -9.52
N ILE A 40 -16.03 -0.89 -9.32
CA ILE A 40 -16.31 -2.20 -9.95
C ILE A 40 -16.34 -2.05 -11.47
N LYS A 41 -17.04 -1.03 -11.97
CA LYS A 41 -17.12 -0.76 -13.41
C LYS A 41 -15.73 -0.48 -13.99
N PHE A 42 -14.93 0.33 -13.31
CA PHE A 42 -13.56 0.63 -13.71
C PHE A 42 -12.71 -0.65 -13.75
N ALA A 43 -12.72 -1.46 -12.68
CA ALA A 43 -11.95 -2.70 -12.60
C ALA A 43 -12.32 -3.67 -13.72
N ARG A 44 -13.62 -3.79 -14.06
CA ARG A 44 -14.10 -4.60 -15.20
C ARG A 44 -13.59 -4.06 -16.54
N VAL A 45 -13.62 -2.74 -16.75
CA VAL A 45 -13.09 -2.11 -17.98
C VAL A 45 -11.59 -2.30 -18.10
N ALA A 46 -10.84 -2.11 -17.00
CA ALA A 46 -9.40 -2.33 -16.96
C ALA A 46 -9.06 -3.79 -17.26
N TYR A 47 -9.76 -4.74 -16.62
CA TYR A 47 -9.61 -6.16 -16.90
C TYR A 47 -9.86 -6.49 -18.38
N GLN A 48 -10.94 -5.97 -18.96
CA GLN A 48 -11.24 -6.21 -20.38
C GLN A 48 -10.15 -5.64 -21.30
N LYS A 49 -9.67 -4.41 -21.05
CA LYS A 49 -8.55 -3.82 -21.80
C LYS A 49 -7.29 -4.68 -21.75
N ILE A 50 -6.99 -5.29 -20.60
CA ILE A 50 -5.84 -6.19 -20.44
C ILE A 50 -6.03 -7.48 -21.24
N LYS A 51 -7.26 -8.03 -21.26
CA LYS A 51 -7.59 -9.24 -22.05
C LYS A 51 -7.44 -9.00 -23.56
N ASP A 52 -7.85 -7.83 -24.02
CA ASP A 52 -7.84 -7.45 -25.43
C ASP A 52 -6.44 -6.99 -25.90
N ASN A 53 -5.55 -6.67 -24.96
CA ASN A 53 -4.19 -6.24 -25.29
C ASN A 53 -3.23 -7.43 -25.45
N HIS A 54 -3.09 -7.88 -26.70
CA HIS A 54 -2.20 -8.97 -27.08
C HIS A 54 -0.71 -8.59 -27.16
N SER A 55 -0.33 -7.31 -26.93
CA SER A 55 1.06 -6.89 -26.98
C SER A 55 1.79 -6.97 -25.63
N LEU A 56 1.07 -7.25 -24.54
CA LEU A 56 1.66 -7.32 -23.20
C LEU A 56 2.51 -8.58 -23.04
N THR A 57 3.73 -8.41 -22.51
CA THR A 57 4.52 -9.54 -22.03
C THR A 57 3.79 -10.24 -20.87
N PRO A 58 4.10 -11.52 -20.58
CA PRO A 58 3.52 -12.22 -19.44
C PRO A 58 3.69 -11.48 -18.11
N GLN A 59 4.86 -10.87 -17.87
CA GLN A 59 5.15 -10.11 -16.65
C GLN A 59 4.29 -8.85 -16.54
N GLU A 60 4.21 -8.05 -17.61
CA GLU A 60 3.37 -6.84 -17.64
C GLU A 60 1.89 -7.18 -17.48
N ARG A 61 1.43 -8.26 -18.14
CA ARG A 61 0.05 -8.71 -18.02
C ARG A 61 -0.27 -9.15 -16.60
N LEU A 62 0.60 -9.93 -15.97
CA LEU A 62 0.43 -10.38 -14.58
C LEU A 62 0.37 -9.19 -13.61
N TYR A 63 1.27 -8.23 -13.78
CA TYR A 63 1.27 -6.99 -13.00
C TYR A 63 -0.04 -6.21 -13.18
N GLN A 64 -0.46 -5.97 -14.43
CA GLN A 64 -1.67 -5.21 -14.71
C GLN A 64 -2.93 -5.90 -14.21
N LEU A 65 -3.00 -7.25 -14.25
CA LEU A 65 -4.12 -8.03 -13.70
C LEU A 65 -4.18 -8.00 -12.16
N SER A 66 -3.05 -7.87 -11.48
CA SER A 66 -3.01 -7.84 -10.01
C SER A 66 -3.77 -6.65 -9.42
N MET A 67 -3.87 -5.56 -10.18
CA MET A 67 -4.43 -4.30 -9.74
C MET A 67 -5.99 -4.34 -9.71
N PRO A 68 -6.71 -4.74 -10.78
CA PRO A 68 -8.16 -4.95 -10.70
C PRO A 68 -8.50 -6.12 -9.76
N LEU A 69 -7.64 -7.14 -9.63
CA LEU A 69 -7.83 -8.24 -8.66
C LEU A 69 -7.97 -7.71 -7.23
N LEU A 70 -7.02 -6.87 -6.78
CA LEU A 70 -7.04 -6.28 -5.45
C LEU A 70 -8.27 -5.40 -5.24
N ALA A 71 -8.66 -4.62 -6.24
CA ALA A 71 -9.84 -3.75 -6.18
C ALA A 71 -11.15 -4.56 -6.01
N VAL A 72 -11.37 -5.59 -6.85
CA VAL A 72 -12.59 -6.41 -6.75
C VAL A 72 -12.61 -7.26 -5.47
N ALA A 73 -11.45 -7.70 -4.99
CA ALA A 73 -11.31 -8.42 -3.72
C ALA A 73 -11.67 -7.55 -2.52
N ALA A 74 -11.12 -6.33 -2.44
CA ALA A 74 -11.48 -5.35 -1.41
C ALA A 74 -12.99 -5.06 -1.37
N LEU A 75 -13.64 -5.09 -2.54
CA LEU A 75 -15.08 -4.87 -2.69
C LEU A 75 -15.97 -6.09 -2.49
N LYS A 76 -15.38 -7.26 -2.25
CA LYS A 76 -16.09 -8.54 -2.13
C LYS A 76 -16.85 -8.96 -3.40
N GLU A 77 -16.37 -8.59 -4.58
CA GLU A 77 -16.96 -8.99 -5.87
C GLU A 77 -16.43 -10.36 -6.30
N VAL A 78 -17.02 -11.43 -5.73
CA VAL A 78 -16.55 -12.82 -5.87
C VAL A 78 -16.41 -13.28 -7.31
N ASN A 79 -17.38 -12.96 -8.18
CA ASN A 79 -17.36 -13.43 -9.56
C ASN A 79 -16.24 -12.81 -10.39
N ASP A 80 -15.96 -11.52 -10.18
CA ASP A 80 -14.89 -10.83 -10.90
C ASP A 80 -13.52 -11.25 -10.35
N TYR A 81 -13.39 -11.37 -9.02
CA TYR A 81 -12.21 -11.92 -8.36
C TYR A 81 -11.81 -13.29 -8.94
N LYS A 82 -12.75 -14.24 -9.01
CA LYS A 82 -12.48 -15.60 -9.52
C LYS A 82 -12.00 -15.60 -10.97
N LYS A 83 -12.58 -14.74 -11.82
CA LYS A 83 -12.17 -14.64 -13.23
C LYS A 83 -10.75 -14.10 -13.37
N ILE A 84 -10.44 -13.01 -12.68
CA ILE A 84 -9.12 -12.37 -12.76
C ILE A 84 -8.06 -13.28 -12.14
N LEU A 85 -8.36 -13.92 -11.01
CA LEU A 85 -7.47 -14.87 -10.35
C LEU A 85 -7.12 -16.04 -11.28
N ALA A 86 -8.12 -16.66 -11.93
CA ALA A 86 -7.89 -17.77 -12.84
C ALA A 86 -6.97 -17.39 -14.01
N ASP A 87 -7.13 -16.17 -14.54
CA ASP A 87 -6.26 -15.62 -15.60
C ASP A 87 -4.80 -15.43 -15.11
N MET A 88 -4.61 -14.94 -13.87
CA MET A 88 -3.27 -14.83 -13.28
C MET A 88 -2.64 -16.19 -13.00
N GLU A 89 -3.42 -17.15 -12.49
CA GLU A 89 -2.98 -18.54 -12.26
C GLU A 89 -2.58 -19.22 -13.57
N GLN A 90 -3.31 -18.96 -14.65
CA GLN A 90 -2.97 -19.49 -15.97
C GLN A 90 -1.58 -19.01 -16.41
N ILE A 91 -1.26 -17.72 -16.23
CA ILE A 91 0.06 -17.16 -16.57
C ILE A 91 1.16 -17.81 -15.71
N LEU A 92 0.91 -17.99 -14.42
CA LEU A 92 1.87 -18.58 -13.48
C LEU A 92 2.07 -20.10 -13.66
N ASN A 93 1.11 -20.79 -14.29
CA ASN A 93 1.17 -22.24 -14.52
C ASN A 93 1.59 -22.61 -15.95
N ASP A 94 1.51 -21.68 -16.91
CA ASP A 94 2.01 -21.88 -18.27
C ASP A 94 3.54 -21.80 -18.28
N LYS A 95 4.22 -22.92 -18.52
CA LYS A 95 5.68 -23.01 -18.55
C LYS A 95 6.32 -22.02 -19.53
N SER A 96 5.68 -21.75 -20.67
CA SER A 96 6.21 -20.85 -21.70
C SER A 96 6.13 -19.38 -21.29
N ALA A 97 5.07 -19.02 -20.58
CA ALA A 97 4.91 -17.69 -20.00
C ALA A 97 5.83 -17.52 -18.78
N LEU A 98 5.87 -18.53 -17.90
CA LEU A 98 6.62 -18.51 -16.65
C LEU A 98 8.13 -18.33 -16.87
N SER A 99 8.70 -18.91 -17.93
CA SER A 99 10.11 -18.71 -18.28
C SER A 99 10.47 -17.28 -18.70
N GLN A 100 9.47 -16.44 -19.00
CA GLN A 100 9.65 -15.04 -19.38
C GLN A 100 9.46 -14.07 -18.21
N ILE A 101 9.13 -14.59 -17.01
CA ILE A 101 8.91 -13.78 -15.82
C ILE A 101 10.03 -14.07 -14.84
N GLU A 102 10.70 -13.03 -14.36
CA GLU A 102 11.74 -13.21 -13.35
C GLU A 102 11.17 -13.78 -12.05
N LYS A 103 11.96 -14.60 -11.35
CA LYS A 103 11.47 -15.28 -10.15
C LYS A 103 10.98 -14.32 -9.05
N PRO A 104 11.68 -13.23 -8.71
CA PRO A 104 11.20 -12.26 -7.73
C PRO A 104 9.82 -11.68 -8.10
N TRP A 105 9.61 -11.39 -9.38
CA TRP A 105 8.33 -10.89 -9.89
C TRP A 105 7.20 -11.90 -9.72
N GLN A 106 7.45 -13.18 -9.98
CA GLN A 106 6.46 -14.25 -9.73
C GLN A 106 6.03 -14.27 -8.26
N LEU A 107 7.00 -14.22 -7.33
CA LEU A 107 6.75 -14.27 -5.88
C LEU A 107 6.01 -13.03 -5.39
N TRP A 108 6.39 -11.86 -5.91
CA TRP A 108 5.70 -10.61 -5.59
C TRP A 108 4.24 -10.62 -6.04
N MET A 109 3.96 -11.14 -7.25
CA MET A 109 2.60 -11.31 -7.76
C MET A 109 1.79 -12.33 -6.96
N MET A 110 2.40 -13.44 -6.55
CA MET A 110 1.77 -14.39 -5.62
C MET A 110 1.42 -13.73 -4.27
N GLY A 111 2.28 -12.86 -3.75
CA GLY A 111 1.98 -12.07 -2.54
C GLY A 111 0.73 -11.20 -2.69
N ARG A 112 0.56 -10.55 -3.86
CA ARG A 112 -0.65 -9.78 -4.18
C ARG A 112 -1.89 -10.66 -4.33
N MET A 113 -1.76 -11.84 -4.93
CA MET A 113 -2.86 -12.80 -5.01
C MET A 113 -3.26 -13.29 -3.61
N ALA A 114 -2.30 -13.58 -2.72
CA ALA A 114 -2.58 -13.94 -1.33
C ALA A 114 -3.32 -12.82 -0.60
N LEU A 115 -2.88 -11.57 -0.76
CA LEU A 115 -3.59 -10.42 -0.21
C LEU A 115 -5.02 -10.32 -0.74
N ALA A 116 -5.23 -10.48 -2.05
CA ALA A 116 -6.58 -10.48 -2.63
C ALA A 116 -7.46 -11.60 -2.03
N SER A 117 -6.93 -12.81 -1.87
CA SER A 117 -7.63 -13.93 -1.21
C SER A 117 -8.02 -13.60 0.23
N LYS A 118 -7.10 -13.01 1.01
CA LYS A 118 -7.38 -12.52 2.37
C LYS A 118 -8.48 -11.46 2.37
N LEU A 119 -8.37 -10.46 1.49
CA LEU A 119 -9.32 -9.36 1.38
C LEU A 119 -10.71 -9.82 1.01
N ILE A 120 -10.87 -10.83 0.14
CA ILE A 120 -12.19 -11.35 -0.22
C ILE A 120 -12.74 -12.37 0.79
N GLY A 121 -11.87 -13.03 1.54
CA GLY A 121 -12.22 -14.10 2.49
C GLY A 121 -12.17 -15.50 1.87
N ASP A 122 -11.36 -15.70 0.83
CA ASP A 122 -11.11 -17.02 0.22
C ASP A 122 -10.00 -17.73 1.01
N THR A 123 -10.39 -18.40 2.10
CA THR A 123 -9.46 -19.02 3.05
C THR A 123 -8.70 -20.21 2.45
N GLU A 124 -9.35 -20.97 1.56
CA GLU A 124 -8.74 -22.13 0.90
C GLU A 124 -7.64 -21.66 -0.05
N LYS A 125 -7.94 -20.67 -0.90
CA LYS A 125 -6.95 -20.11 -1.81
C LYS A 125 -5.83 -19.39 -1.08
N LEU A 126 -6.15 -18.64 -0.02
CA LEU A 126 -5.16 -17.97 0.81
C LEU A 126 -4.13 -18.97 1.37
N LYS A 127 -4.61 -20.05 2.00
CA LYS A 127 -3.73 -21.08 2.58
C LYS A 127 -2.81 -21.70 1.53
N LEU A 128 -3.35 -22.06 0.37
CA LEU A 128 -2.57 -22.64 -0.72
C LEU A 128 -1.45 -21.69 -1.20
N ILE A 129 -1.80 -20.44 -1.50
CA ILE A 129 -0.81 -19.46 -1.99
C ILE A 129 0.23 -19.16 -0.90
N GLN A 130 -0.20 -19.05 0.35
CA GLN A 130 0.69 -18.79 1.50
C GLN A 130 1.72 -19.90 1.69
N GLU A 131 1.31 -21.18 1.63
CA GLU A 131 2.22 -22.33 1.69
C GLU A 131 3.23 -22.30 0.54
N MET A 132 2.74 -22.11 -0.69
CA MET A 132 3.59 -22.03 -1.88
C MET A 132 4.58 -20.85 -1.84
N LEU A 133 4.11 -19.69 -1.38
CA LEU A 133 4.92 -18.47 -1.30
C LEU A 133 5.99 -18.60 -0.21
N THR A 134 5.63 -19.19 0.94
CA THR A 134 6.56 -19.47 2.03
C THR A 134 7.69 -20.36 1.52
N THR A 135 7.39 -21.54 0.99
CA THR A 135 8.43 -22.46 0.49
C THR A 135 9.33 -21.77 -0.52
N GLN A 136 8.75 -21.11 -1.52
CA GLN A 136 9.56 -20.54 -2.61
C GLN A 136 10.40 -19.34 -2.18
N LEU A 137 9.92 -18.47 -1.27
CA LEU A 137 10.68 -17.32 -0.79
C LEU A 137 11.90 -17.75 0.02
N PHE A 138 11.73 -18.73 0.91
CA PHE A 138 12.84 -19.21 1.75
C PHE A 138 13.84 -20.07 0.96
N GLU A 139 13.42 -20.72 -0.13
CA GLU A 139 14.33 -21.39 -1.08
C GLU A 139 15.04 -20.40 -2.04
N ASN A 140 14.42 -19.25 -2.34
CA ASN A 140 14.91 -18.27 -3.32
C ASN A 140 15.12 -16.88 -2.70
N ASP A 141 15.81 -16.82 -1.57
CA ASP A 141 16.17 -15.57 -0.88
C ASP A 141 17.27 -14.81 -1.65
N LYS A 142 16.90 -14.30 -2.82
CA LYS A 142 17.72 -13.42 -3.65
C LYS A 142 17.66 -12.03 -3.04
N LYS A 143 18.80 -11.49 -2.62
CA LYS A 143 18.95 -10.16 -2.01
C LYS A 143 18.67 -9.02 -3.00
N ASP A 144 17.46 -8.98 -3.54
CA ASP A 144 16.92 -7.97 -4.44
C ASP A 144 15.63 -7.37 -3.85
N VAL A 145 15.31 -6.14 -4.26
CA VAL A 145 14.22 -5.37 -3.65
C VAL A 145 12.85 -6.03 -3.81
N ILE A 146 12.61 -6.71 -4.93
CA ILE A 146 11.30 -7.30 -5.26
C ILE A 146 11.05 -8.54 -4.39
N THR A 147 12.10 -9.33 -4.14
CA THR A 147 12.05 -10.42 -3.16
C THR A 147 11.74 -9.89 -1.76
N GLY A 148 12.33 -8.76 -1.36
CA GLY A 148 11.99 -8.07 -0.10
C GLY A 148 10.51 -7.70 0.01
N TRP A 149 9.92 -7.14 -1.06
CA TRP A 149 8.48 -6.82 -1.08
C TRP A 149 7.60 -8.07 -1.04
N ALA A 150 8.03 -9.17 -1.63
CA ALA A 150 7.31 -10.45 -1.56
C ALA A 150 7.31 -11.02 -0.13
N PHE A 151 8.43 -10.94 0.59
CA PHE A 151 8.48 -11.26 2.03
C PHE A 151 7.53 -10.39 2.85
N ALA A 152 7.44 -9.09 2.56
CA ALA A 152 6.52 -8.19 3.25
C ALA A 152 5.04 -8.53 3.00
N TYR A 153 4.68 -8.94 1.78
CA TYR A 153 3.32 -9.46 1.54
C TYR A 153 3.03 -10.71 2.35
N LEU A 154 3.94 -11.69 2.38
CA LEU A 154 3.77 -12.90 3.19
C LEU A 154 3.62 -12.53 4.68
N ALA A 155 4.49 -11.66 5.18
CA ALA A 155 4.44 -11.18 6.57
C ALA A 155 3.13 -10.44 6.92
N SER A 156 2.46 -9.84 5.95
CA SER A 156 1.19 -9.12 6.17
C SER A 156 -0.05 -10.01 6.26
N LEU A 157 0.07 -11.32 5.97
CA LEU A 157 -1.08 -12.22 5.92
C LEU A 157 -1.63 -12.53 7.32
N ASP A 158 -0.75 -12.83 8.26
CA ASP A 158 -1.09 -13.14 9.65
C ASP A 158 0.15 -13.00 10.56
N GLU A 159 -0.08 -13.08 11.88
CA GLU A 159 0.96 -12.95 12.89
C GLU A 159 2.03 -14.06 12.78
N GLU A 160 1.64 -15.29 12.42
CA GLU A 160 2.58 -16.41 12.29
C GLU A 160 3.56 -16.17 11.13
N SER A 161 3.03 -15.74 9.98
CA SER A 161 3.82 -15.39 8.80
C SER A 161 4.71 -14.19 9.07
N TYR A 162 4.20 -13.19 9.81
CA TYR A 162 5.01 -12.08 10.27
C TYR A 162 6.22 -12.56 11.07
N GLN A 163 6.01 -13.41 12.08
CA GLN A 163 7.10 -13.89 12.92
C GLN A 163 8.16 -14.65 12.12
N LYS A 164 7.75 -15.45 11.13
CA LYS A 164 8.67 -16.16 10.23
C LYS A 164 9.48 -15.20 9.34
N CYS A 165 8.85 -14.13 8.86
CA CYS A 165 9.47 -13.20 7.91
C CYS A 165 10.16 -12.00 8.57
N ARG A 166 9.95 -11.76 9.88
CA ARG A 166 10.40 -10.55 10.59
C ARG A 166 11.87 -10.23 10.35
N GLU A 167 12.76 -11.21 10.51
CA GLU A 167 14.20 -11.03 10.28
C GLU A 167 14.50 -10.59 8.84
N LYS A 168 13.79 -11.14 7.85
CA LYS A 168 13.92 -10.76 6.45
C LYS A 168 13.48 -9.32 6.22
N LEU A 169 12.38 -8.87 6.83
CA LEU A 169 11.93 -7.47 6.68
C LEU A 169 13.02 -6.47 7.08
N PHE A 170 13.68 -6.71 8.22
CA PHE A 170 14.79 -5.88 8.69
C PHE A 170 16.04 -6.00 7.80
N GLU A 171 16.35 -7.22 7.35
CA GLU A 171 17.48 -7.48 6.45
C GLU A 171 17.34 -6.69 5.14
N TYR A 172 16.17 -6.78 4.49
CA TYR A 172 15.88 -6.06 3.25
C TYR A 172 15.78 -4.55 3.46
N SER A 173 15.21 -4.07 4.58
CA SER A 173 15.23 -2.64 4.90
C SER A 173 16.65 -2.09 5.03
N LYS A 174 17.54 -2.84 5.69
CA LYS A 174 18.95 -2.45 5.83
C LYS A 174 19.67 -2.43 4.47
N LEU A 175 19.41 -3.41 3.61
CA LEU A 175 19.98 -3.45 2.27
C LEU A 175 19.56 -2.22 1.45
N GLU A 176 18.26 -1.93 1.43
CA GLU A 176 17.73 -0.77 0.70
C GLU A 176 18.22 0.55 1.27
N ARG A 177 18.38 0.64 2.60
CA ARG A 177 19.03 1.80 3.22
C ARG A 177 20.44 2.00 2.68
N ILE A 178 21.25 0.96 2.60
CA ILE A 178 22.62 1.05 2.07
C ILE A 178 22.60 1.50 0.60
N ASN A 179 21.71 0.90 -0.22
CA ASN A 179 21.55 1.27 -1.62
C ASN A 179 21.14 2.74 -1.78
N TYR A 180 20.19 3.21 -0.99
CA TYR A 180 19.76 4.61 -0.94
C TYR A 180 20.90 5.56 -0.58
N HIS A 181 21.70 5.27 0.45
CA HIS A 181 22.82 6.15 0.80
C HIS A 181 23.89 6.23 -0.31
N ASN A 182 24.08 5.14 -1.05
CA ASN A 182 25.02 5.11 -2.18
C ASN A 182 24.47 5.83 -3.42
N ASN A 183 23.15 5.80 -3.64
CA ASN A 183 22.51 6.43 -4.79
C ASN A 183 21.08 6.94 -4.46
N PRO A 184 20.95 8.09 -3.76
CA PRO A 184 19.67 8.54 -3.25
C PRO A 184 18.63 8.79 -4.34
N GLU A 185 19.01 9.44 -5.44
CA GLU A 185 18.07 9.80 -6.52
C GLU A 185 17.47 8.57 -7.21
N LYS A 186 18.25 7.50 -7.36
CA LYS A 186 17.81 6.29 -8.06
C LYS A 186 17.02 5.35 -7.16
N GLU A 187 17.43 5.22 -5.90
CA GLU A 187 16.91 4.19 -5.00
C GLU A 187 15.88 4.74 -3.98
N ALA A 188 15.60 6.06 -3.99
CA ALA A 188 14.60 6.66 -3.10
C ALA A 188 13.24 5.94 -3.19
N SER A 189 12.75 5.73 -4.41
CA SER A 189 11.45 5.08 -4.60
C SER A 189 11.44 3.66 -4.05
N SER A 190 12.50 2.88 -4.29
CA SER A 190 12.56 1.49 -3.88
C SER A 190 12.66 1.36 -2.35
N PHE A 191 13.39 2.26 -1.71
CA PHE A 191 13.53 2.29 -0.26
C PHE A 191 12.23 2.71 0.43
N VAL A 192 11.54 3.75 -0.04
CA VAL A 192 10.22 4.16 0.49
C VAL A 192 9.25 3.00 0.40
N TRP A 193 9.21 2.28 -0.72
CA TRP A 193 8.35 1.11 -0.90
C TRP A 193 8.64 0.00 0.10
N THR A 194 9.92 -0.29 0.32
CA THR A 194 10.34 -1.30 1.30
C THR A 194 9.87 -0.93 2.70
N LEU A 195 10.05 0.34 3.10
CA LEU A 195 9.58 0.82 4.40
C LEU A 195 8.05 0.75 4.54
N VAL A 196 7.29 1.17 3.52
CA VAL A 196 5.82 1.12 3.55
C VAL A 196 5.29 -0.31 3.57
N MET A 197 5.89 -1.22 2.82
CA MET A 197 5.50 -2.63 2.82
C MET A 197 5.76 -3.27 4.19
N ASN A 198 6.88 -2.95 4.84
CA ASN A 198 7.21 -3.43 6.17
C ASN A 198 6.32 -2.82 7.27
N LEU A 199 6.03 -1.52 7.16
CA LEU A 199 5.03 -0.82 7.99
C LEU A 199 3.67 -1.52 7.90
N TYR A 200 3.23 -1.85 6.69
CA TYR A 200 1.98 -2.56 6.46
C TYR A 200 1.96 -3.98 7.03
N ALA A 201 3.05 -4.72 6.89
CA ALA A 201 3.18 -6.05 7.46
C ALA A 201 3.11 -6.02 8.99
N SER A 202 3.87 -5.13 9.62
CA SER A 202 3.90 -4.96 11.08
C SER A 202 2.58 -4.46 11.65
N ALA A 203 1.88 -3.55 10.96
CA ALA A 203 0.54 -3.11 11.34
C ALA A 203 -0.48 -4.26 11.30
N ASN A 204 -0.48 -5.08 10.24
CA ASN A 204 -1.37 -6.25 10.15
C ASN A 204 -1.12 -7.28 11.26
N ALA A 205 0.13 -7.42 11.69
CA ALA A 205 0.52 -8.32 12.77
C ALA A 205 0.39 -7.70 14.18
N GLY A 206 0.02 -6.41 14.28
CA GLY A 206 -0.07 -5.68 15.54
C GLY A 206 1.25 -5.58 16.30
N LYS A 207 2.38 -5.42 15.59
CA LYS A 207 3.74 -5.44 16.18
C LYS A 207 4.34 -4.05 16.30
N GLU A 208 5.10 -3.83 17.38
CA GLU A 208 5.79 -2.57 17.68
C GLU A 208 6.80 -2.15 16.59
N ASP A 209 7.29 -3.09 15.78
CA ASP A 209 8.16 -2.80 14.63
C ASP A 209 7.55 -1.77 13.67
N TYR A 210 6.22 -1.63 13.67
CA TYR A 210 5.49 -0.55 13.00
C TYR A 210 6.09 0.82 13.30
N ILE A 211 6.39 1.10 14.57
CA ILE A 211 6.94 2.40 15.01
C ILE A 211 8.33 2.63 14.42
N ASN A 212 9.14 1.57 14.31
CA ASN A 212 10.48 1.67 13.72
C ASN A 212 10.39 2.03 12.24
N PHE A 213 9.57 1.31 11.47
CA PHE A 213 9.41 1.60 10.04
C PHE A 213 8.74 2.96 9.80
N LEU A 214 7.80 3.38 10.64
CA LEU A 214 7.18 4.71 10.56
C LEU A 214 8.20 5.82 10.82
N THR A 215 9.05 5.64 11.83
CA THR A 215 10.11 6.59 12.18
C THR A 215 11.10 6.73 11.03
N GLU A 216 11.61 5.60 10.50
CA GLU A 216 12.52 5.62 9.35
C GLU A 216 11.90 6.28 8.11
N LEU A 217 10.63 6.02 7.86
CA LEU A 217 9.91 6.63 6.74
C LEU A 217 9.75 8.14 6.91
N THR A 218 9.46 8.59 8.13
CA THR A 218 9.30 10.01 8.44
C THR A 218 10.63 10.74 8.33
N GLU A 219 11.71 10.14 8.84
CA GLU A 219 13.05 10.73 8.87
C GLU A 219 13.81 10.65 7.54
N LEU A 220 13.24 10.00 6.52
CA LEU A 220 13.91 9.82 5.23
C LEU A 220 14.21 11.13 4.50
N THR A 221 13.43 12.19 4.77
CA THR A 221 13.60 13.52 4.21
C THR A 221 13.94 14.54 5.30
N ASP A 222 14.67 15.60 4.95
CA ASP A 222 15.04 16.68 5.88
C ASP A 222 13.84 17.39 6.51
N LYS A 223 12.70 17.39 5.82
CA LYS A 223 11.45 17.99 6.30
C LYS A 223 10.75 17.14 7.35
N LYS A 224 11.14 15.86 7.47
CA LYS A 224 10.61 14.91 8.45
C LYS A 224 9.09 14.76 8.40
N THR A 225 8.54 14.64 7.20
CA THR A 225 7.10 14.46 6.99
C THR A 225 6.82 13.25 6.11
N LEU A 226 5.73 12.54 6.39
CA LEU A 226 5.22 11.45 5.57
C LEU A 226 4.83 11.93 4.16
N LYS A 227 4.36 13.18 4.06
CA LYS A 227 4.02 13.82 2.80
C LYS A 227 5.23 13.93 1.88
N ASP A 228 6.32 14.50 2.39
CA ASP A 228 7.52 14.71 1.58
C ASP A 228 8.15 13.37 1.19
N THR A 229 8.17 12.39 2.09
CA THR A 229 8.66 11.04 1.78
C THR A 229 7.83 10.37 0.67
N SER A 230 6.51 10.49 0.69
CA SER A 230 5.63 9.88 -0.33
C SER A 230 5.85 10.46 -1.74
N LEU A 231 6.32 11.71 -1.83
CA LEU A 231 6.62 12.39 -3.10
C LEU A 231 7.92 11.88 -3.77
N LEU A 232 8.75 11.13 -3.05
CA LEU A 232 9.97 10.49 -3.60
C LEU A 232 9.65 9.33 -4.56
N VAL A 233 8.44 8.78 -4.53
CA VAL A 233 7.97 7.78 -5.49
C VAL A 233 7.34 8.52 -6.67
N PRO A 234 7.64 8.22 -7.95
CA PRO A 234 7.04 8.92 -9.09
C PRO A 234 5.51 8.85 -9.14
N GLU A 235 4.88 9.92 -9.63
CA GLU A 235 3.43 10.00 -9.76
C GLU A 235 2.92 8.97 -10.76
N SER A 236 2.18 7.99 -10.24
CA SER A 236 1.66 6.83 -10.96
C SER A 236 0.69 6.07 -10.05
N ASP A 237 0.03 5.05 -10.59
CA ASP A 237 -0.73 4.07 -9.80
C ASP A 237 0.12 3.48 -8.65
N TYR A 238 1.45 3.42 -8.81
CA TYR A 238 2.38 2.92 -7.82
C TYR A 238 2.38 3.80 -6.55
N ARG A 239 2.55 5.14 -6.69
CA ARG A 239 2.47 6.05 -5.54
C ARG A 239 1.12 5.94 -4.81
N GLN A 240 0.03 5.75 -5.55
CA GLN A 240 -1.30 5.63 -4.95
C GLN A 240 -1.47 4.33 -4.15
N TRP A 241 -0.93 3.20 -4.63
CA TRP A 241 -0.92 1.96 -3.85
C TRP A 241 -0.20 2.13 -2.53
N LEU A 242 0.98 2.76 -2.58
CA LEU A 242 1.82 3.00 -1.44
C LEU A 242 1.10 3.84 -0.38
N VAL A 243 0.48 4.95 -0.79
CA VAL A 243 -0.33 5.78 0.11
C VAL A 243 -1.51 4.98 0.68
N SER A 244 -2.08 4.05 -0.10
CA SER A 244 -3.15 3.15 0.38
C SER A 244 -2.69 2.23 1.49
N LEU A 245 -1.51 1.62 1.33
CA LEU A 245 -0.95 0.74 2.34
C LEU A 245 -0.64 1.52 3.62
N GLN A 246 -0.08 2.74 3.53
CA GLN A 246 0.16 3.58 4.70
C GLN A 246 -1.14 3.92 5.44
N ARG A 247 -2.15 4.45 4.71
CA ARG A 247 -3.46 4.80 5.31
C ARG A 247 -4.11 3.61 5.98
N TYR A 248 -4.10 2.45 5.32
CA TYR A 248 -4.63 1.22 5.90
C TYR A 248 -3.88 0.81 7.17
N SER A 249 -2.54 0.88 7.16
CA SER A 249 -1.69 0.59 8.33
C SER A 249 -2.03 1.50 9.50
N PHE A 250 -2.25 2.79 9.24
CA PHE A 250 -2.57 3.78 10.26
C PHE A 250 -3.94 3.53 10.88
N VAL A 251 -4.92 3.14 10.06
CA VAL A 251 -6.25 2.76 10.54
C VAL A 251 -6.18 1.49 11.39
N LEU A 252 -5.38 0.49 11.00
CA LEU A 252 -5.18 -0.72 11.81
C LEU A 252 -4.55 -0.43 13.18
N MET A 253 -3.69 0.59 13.25
CA MET A 253 -2.95 0.96 14.45
C MET A 253 -3.58 2.12 15.24
N ASP A 254 -4.78 2.58 14.85
CA ASP A 254 -5.47 3.74 15.42
C ASP A 254 -4.60 5.04 15.44
N ASP A 255 -3.72 5.21 14.44
CA ASP A 255 -2.79 6.34 14.33
C ASP A 255 -3.40 7.52 13.54
N GLN A 256 -4.22 8.32 14.25
CA GLN A 256 -4.93 9.44 13.64
C GLN A 256 -4.00 10.58 13.19
N ASN A 257 -2.88 10.79 13.88
CA ASN A 257 -1.94 11.87 13.57
C ASN A 257 -1.28 11.63 12.20
N SER A 258 -0.72 10.44 11.99
CA SER A 258 -0.11 10.06 10.71
C SER A 258 -1.15 10.02 9.58
N LEU A 259 -2.40 9.63 9.88
CA LEU A 259 -3.50 9.67 8.93
C LEU A 259 -3.85 11.09 8.50
N ASP A 260 -3.92 12.04 9.43
CA ASP A 260 -4.22 13.45 9.14
C ASP A 260 -3.11 14.13 8.34
N GLU A 261 -1.86 13.77 8.61
CA GLU A 261 -0.71 14.23 7.81
C GLU A 261 -0.79 13.74 6.36
N LEU A 262 -1.13 12.47 6.12
CA LEU A 262 -1.30 11.93 4.76
C LEU A 262 -2.56 12.47 4.05
N LYS A 263 -3.61 12.89 4.77
CA LYS A 263 -4.77 13.56 4.15
C LYS A 263 -4.39 14.91 3.54
N ALA A 264 -3.32 15.55 4.00
CA ALA A 264 -2.80 16.79 3.42
C ALA A 264 -2.01 16.58 2.10
N ILE A 265 -1.81 15.32 1.67
CA ILE A 265 -1.26 14.96 0.35
C ILE A 265 -2.34 15.04 -0.74
N ASN A 266 -3.61 15.21 -0.37
CA ASN A 266 -4.77 15.28 -1.28
C ASN A 266 -4.69 16.51 -2.20
N SER A 267 -3.89 16.40 -3.26
CA SER A 267 -4.06 17.12 -4.52
C SER A 267 -5.17 16.42 -5.30
N PRO A 268 -6.05 17.14 -6.04
CA PRO A 268 -6.95 16.56 -7.03
C PRO A 268 -6.29 15.59 -8.02
N GLU A 269 -4.95 15.61 -8.12
CA GLU A 269 -4.13 14.71 -8.96
C GLU A 269 -3.81 13.38 -8.24
N VAL A 270 -3.57 13.41 -6.92
CA VAL A 270 -3.26 12.20 -6.10
C VAL A 270 -4.53 11.43 -5.74
N ASP A 271 -5.63 12.13 -5.50
CA ASP A 271 -6.98 11.59 -5.37
C ASP A 271 -7.75 11.63 -6.70
N SER A 272 -7.05 11.76 -7.84
CA SER A 272 -7.74 11.70 -9.12
C SER A 272 -8.46 10.35 -9.21
N PHE A 273 -9.78 10.43 -9.30
CA PHE A 273 -10.70 9.33 -9.52
C PHE A 273 -10.48 8.65 -10.89
N ASP A 274 -9.38 8.95 -11.56
CA ASP A 274 -9.01 8.47 -12.88
C ASP A 274 -8.12 7.21 -12.81
N SER A 275 -7.66 6.82 -11.62
CA SER A 275 -6.79 5.66 -11.40
C SER A 275 -7.36 4.64 -10.41
N MET A 276 -7.27 3.36 -10.77
CA MET A 276 -7.90 2.22 -10.08
C MET A 276 -7.55 2.09 -8.59
N LEU A 277 -6.38 2.58 -8.19
CA LEU A 277 -5.86 2.42 -6.84
C LEU A 277 -6.19 3.58 -5.90
N GLY A 278 -6.37 4.81 -6.41
CA GLY A 278 -7.01 5.89 -5.67
C GLY A 278 -8.40 5.47 -5.15
N TRP A 279 -9.09 4.61 -5.89
CA TRP A 279 -10.38 4.04 -5.51
C TRP A 279 -10.29 2.90 -4.48
N ALA A 280 -9.36 1.94 -4.64
CA ALA A 280 -9.15 0.86 -3.67
C ALA A 280 -8.73 1.41 -2.28
N ASN A 281 -8.02 2.54 -2.29
CA ASN A 281 -7.67 3.37 -1.14
C ASN A 281 -8.85 3.68 -0.21
N THR A 282 -10.02 3.99 -0.78
CA THR A 282 -11.21 4.35 -0.02
C THR A 282 -11.95 3.13 0.55
N LEU A 283 -11.64 1.94 0.04
CA LEU A 283 -12.38 0.70 0.30
C LEU A 283 -11.63 -0.25 1.22
N MET A 284 -10.29 -0.15 1.27
CA MET A 284 -9.49 -0.88 2.25
C MET A 284 -9.63 -0.32 3.65
N ILE A 285 -9.97 0.97 3.84
CA ILE A 285 -10.22 1.55 5.16
C ILE A 285 -11.40 0.79 5.80
N PRO A 286 -11.18 -0.04 6.82
CA PRO A 286 -12.28 -0.75 7.47
C PRO A 286 -13.28 0.26 8.03
N ASN A 287 -14.57 -0.03 7.92
CA ASN A 287 -15.57 0.65 8.73
C ASN A 287 -15.15 0.51 10.20
N ILE A 288 -15.03 1.64 10.91
CA ILE A 288 -14.58 1.75 12.31
C ILE A 288 -15.31 0.75 13.25
N THR A 289 -16.53 0.33 12.90
CA THR A 289 -17.32 -0.69 13.62
C THR A 289 -16.76 -2.11 13.61
N THR A 290 -15.90 -2.47 12.64
CA THR A 290 -15.38 -3.85 12.48
C THR A 290 -14.11 -4.15 13.29
N ILE A 291 -13.47 -3.11 13.86
CA ILE A 291 -12.20 -3.20 14.61
C ILE A 291 -12.42 -3.77 16.03
N LYS A 292 -13.66 -3.93 16.50
CA LYS A 292 -13.95 -4.47 17.84
C LYS A 292 -13.49 -5.93 18.07
N ASN A 293 -13.10 -6.66 17.02
CA ASN A 293 -12.67 -8.06 17.13
C ASN A 293 -11.15 -8.26 17.07
N ALA A 294 -10.35 -7.20 16.89
CA ALA A 294 -8.92 -7.25 17.18
C ALA A 294 -8.76 -7.04 18.69
N VAL A 295 -8.79 -8.13 19.46
CA VAL A 295 -8.56 -8.11 20.91
C VAL A 295 -7.13 -7.62 21.16
N ASN A 296 -7.03 -6.37 21.62
CA ASN A 296 -5.81 -5.69 22.04
C ASN A 296 -5.47 -6.07 23.49
N PRO A 297 -4.37 -6.80 23.80
CA PRO A 297 -4.02 -7.06 25.18
C PRO A 297 -3.16 -5.97 25.82
N ASN A 298 -2.49 -5.09 25.07
CA ASN A 298 -1.56 -4.12 25.66
C ASN A 298 -1.57 -2.79 24.89
N ARG A 299 -2.51 -1.93 25.29
CA ARG A 299 -2.43 -0.48 25.10
C ARG A 299 -1.09 0.03 25.63
N PHE A 300 -0.23 0.53 24.75
CA PHE A 300 0.92 1.33 25.18
C PHE A 300 0.37 2.61 25.80
N TYR A 301 0.43 2.64 27.14
CA TYR A 301 0.15 3.83 27.91
C TYR A 301 1.03 4.96 27.39
N SER A 302 0.38 6.02 26.94
CA SER A 302 0.94 7.36 26.97
C SER A 302 1.44 7.61 28.39
N LYS A 303 2.75 7.46 28.61
CA LYS A 303 3.38 8.06 29.76
C LYS A 303 3.41 9.55 29.46
N GLU A 304 2.33 10.22 29.85
CA GLU A 304 2.32 11.67 30.01
C GLU A 304 3.60 12.03 30.78
N LEU A 305 4.49 12.78 30.14
CA LEU A 305 5.52 13.54 30.82
C LEU A 305 4.78 14.59 31.66
N GLY A 306 4.33 14.16 32.84
CA GLY A 306 3.85 15.03 33.89
C GLY A 306 4.99 15.96 34.27
N VAL A 307 4.89 17.20 33.79
CA VAL A 307 5.64 18.34 34.31
C VAL A 307 5.27 18.46 35.78
N ASN A 308 6.12 17.94 36.67
CA ASN A 308 6.03 18.27 38.08
C ASN A 308 7.06 19.36 38.36
N LYS A 309 6.54 20.59 38.52
CA LYS A 309 7.24 21.70 39.13
C LYS A 309 7.41 21.40 40.63
N ASP A 310 8.53 21.86 41.17
CA ASP A 310 8.84 22.01 42.58
C ASP A 310 9.19 20.71 43.35
N SER A 311 10.48 20.47 43.59
CA SER A 311 11.11 20.87 44.86
C SER A 311 12.50 20.25 45.05
N HIS A 312 13.50 21.13 45.14
CA HIS A 312 14.62 21.15 46.08
C HIS A 312 15.54 19.93 46.35
N LEU A 313 16.83 20.26 46.12
CA LEU A 313 18.00 20.06 47.00
C LEU A 313 18.78 18.73 46.97
N ILE A 314 20.09 18.91 46.67
CA ILE A 314 21.29 18.39 47.38
C ILE A 314 21.98 17.11 46.85
N THR A 315 23.06 17.42 46.11
CA THR A 315 24.45 16.90 46.13
C THR A 315 24.81 15.41 45.96
N SER A 316 25.80 15.27 45.07
CA SER A 316 27.10 14.60 45.21
C SER A 316 27.22 13.08 45.01
N ILE A 317 28.04 12.77 43.98
CA ILE A 317 29.14 11.79 43.95
C ILE A 317 28.72 10.31 44.02
N GLN A 318 29.02 9.50 42.99
CA GLN A 318 30.29 8.76 42.88
C GLN A 318 30.41 7.98 41.56
N LEU A 319 31.61 8.05 40.97
CA LEU A 319 32.15 7.17 39.93
C LEU A 319 32.46 5.77 40.48
N GLY A 320 32.44 4.79 39.59
CA GLY A 320 33.21 3.53 39.66
C GLY A 320 32.33 2.27 39.68
N ASP A 321 32.69 1.13 39.10
CA ASP A 321 33.71 0.73 38.11
C ASP A 321 33.34 -0.72 37.73
N LEU A 322 33.34 -1.05 36.43
CA LEU A 322 33.78 -2.31 35.78
C LEU A 322 33.28 -2.42 34.33
#